data_AF-A0A1M3NLW2-F1
#
_entry.id   AF-A0A1M3NLW2-F1
#
_cell.length_a   1.000
_cell.length_b   1.000
_cell.length_c   1.000
_cell.angle_alpha   90.00
_cell.angle_beta   90.00
_cell.angle_gamma   90.00
#
_symmetry.space_group_name_H-M   'P 1'
#
loop_
_entity.id
_entity.type
_entity.pdbx_description
1 polymer ?
#
loop_
_entity_poly.entity_id
_entity_poly.type
_entity_poly.pdbx_seq_one_letter_code
_entity_poly.pdbx_strand_id
1 'polypeptide(L)' 'MDVGLTRPPVAQALAEIDRRQQFDKEADSLVVSWVNHSNGDVVHQFPNEQQLRIRAYWREQDRQAKMDRQAKSDDIVA' A
#
# COMPACT_ATOMS: atom_id res chain seq x y z
N MET A 1 -33.93 11.11 -27.43
CA MET A 1 -33.63 9.84 -26.74
C MET A 1 -32.94 10.23 -25.46
N ASP A 2 -33.67 10.15 -24.35
CA ASP A 2 -33.20 10.60 -23.05
C ASP A 2 -32.35 9.47 -22.46
N VAL A 3 -31.03 9.63 -22.48
CA VAL A 3 -30.10 8.65 -21.90
C VAL A 3 -30.04 8.93 -20.40
N GLY A 4 -31.09 8.48 -19.70
CA GLY A 4 -31.13 8.50 -18.24
C GLY A 4 -30.03 7.60 -17.69
N LEU A 5 -28.84 8.15 -17.50
CA LEU A 5 -27.76 7.58 -16.69
C LEU A 5 -28.23 7.60 -15.23
N THR A 6 -29.11 6.67 -14.88
CA THR A 6 -29.44 6.38 -13.50
C THR A 6 -28.18 5.84 -12.85
N ARG A 7 -27.53 6.67 -12.02
CA ARG A 7 -26.46 6.19 -11.14
C ARG A 7 -27.04 5.03 -10.33
N PRO A 8 -26.45 3.82 -10.42
CA PRO A 8 -26.91 2.73 -9.58
C PRO A 8 -26.76 3.13 -8.12
N PRO A 9 -27.68 2.69 -7.24
CA PRO A 9 -27.55 2.91 -5.82
C PRO A 9 -26.17 2.43 -5.35
N VAL A 10 -25.51 3.21 -4.50
CA VAL A 10 -24.12 3.01 -4.07
C VAL A 10 -23.84 1.57 -3.61
N ALA A 11 -24.84 0.91 -2.99
CA ALA A 11 -24.74 -0.49 -2.59
C ALA A 11 -24.53 -1.48 -3.75
N GLN A 12 -25.15 -1.25 -4.92
CA GLN A 12 -24.92 -2.08 -6.11
C GLN A 12 -23.53 -1.80 -6.71
N ALA A 13 -23.13 -0.53 -6.80
CA ALA A 13 -21.80 -0.17 -7.29
C ALA A 13 -20.67 -0.74 -6.42
N LEU A 14 -20.90 -0.87 -5.11
CA LEU A 14 -19.95 -1.51 -4.18
C LEU A 14 -19.97 -3.05 -4.25
N ALA A 15 -21.10 -3.66 -4.60
CA ALA A 15 -21.20 -5.11 -4.78
C ALA A 15 -20.38 -5.61 -5.99
N GLU A 16 -20.08 -4.73 -6.94
CA GLU A 16 -19.27 -5.00 -8.12
C GLU A 16 -17.76 -4.81 -7.87
N ILE A 17 -17.31 -4.49 -6.65
CA ILE A 17 -15.89 -4.29 -6.35
C ILE A 17 -15.29 -5.52 -5.64
N ASP A 18 -14.33 -6.15 -6.30
CA ASP A 18 -13.47 -7.18 -5.73
C ASP A 18 -12.23 -6.57 -5.07
N ARG A 19 -11.86 -7.05 -3.89
CA ARG A 19 -10.57 -6.72 -3.25
C ARG A 19 -9.54 -7.79 -3.60
N ARG A 20 -8.46 -7.41 -4.26
CA ARG A 20 -7.37 -8.31 -4.65
C ARG A 20 -6.04 -7.86 -4.04
N GLN A 21 -5.24 -8.83 -3.62
CA GLN A 21 -3.85 -8.60 -3.26
C GLN A 21 -2.96 -9.12 -4.39
N GLN A 22 -2.05 -8.28 -4.87
CA GLN A 22 -1.13 -8.64 -5.93
C GLN A 22 0.27 -8.08 -5.66
N PHE A 23 1.28 -8.74 -6.21
CA PHE A 23 2.65 -8.25 -6.18
C PHE A 23 2.87 -7.32 -7.37
N ASP A 24 3.16 -6.05 -7.08
CA ASP A 24 3.56 -5.06 -8.07
C ASP A 24 5.07 -5.16 -8.29
N LYS A 25 5.46 -5.51 -9.52
CA LYS A 25 6.87 -5.69 -9.89
C LYS A 25 7.62 -4.37 -10.08
N GLU A 26 6.94 -3.31 -10.48
CA GLU A 26 7.58 -2.00 -10.68
C GLU A 26 7.87 -1.34 -9.33
N ALA A 27 6.92 -1.48 -8.39
CA ALA A 27 7.07 -0.97 -7.02
C ALA A 27 7.81 -1.95 -6.07
N ASP A 28 8.14 -3.15 -6.55
CA ASP A 28 8.70 -4.27 -5.76
C ASP A 28 7.99 -4.41 -4.40
N SER A 29 6.65 -4.47 -4.43
CA SER A 29 5.83 -4.45 -3.22
C SER A 29 4.47 -5.11 -3.41
N LEU A 30 3.87 -5.56 -2.30
CA LEU A 30 2.51 -6.07 -2.33
C LEU A 30 1.52 -4.90 -2.24
N VAL A 31 0.54 -4.89 -3.13
CA VAL A 31 -0.51 -3.87 -3.21
C VAL A 31 -1.89 -4.49 -3.04
N VAL A 32 -2.80 -3.74 -2.44
CA VAL A 32 -4.22 -4.05 -2.37
C VAL A 32 -4.93 -3.25 -3.45
N SER A 33 -5.62 -3.91 -4.36
CA SER A 33 -6.36 -3.27 -5.45
C SER A 33 -7.86 -3.54 -5.30
N TRP A 34 -8.66 -2.52 -5.59
CA TRP A 34 -10.10 -2.62 -5.75
C TRP A 34 -10.37 -2.69 -7.24
N VAL A 35 -10.94 -3.80 -7.67
CA VAL A 35 -11.12 -4.16 -9.07
C VAL A 35 -12.61 -4.26 -9.35
N ASN A 36 -13.07 -3.62 -10.42
CA ASN A 36 -14.43 -3.81 -10.89
C ASN A 36 -14.56 -5.23 -11.44
N HIS A 37 -15.47 -6.01 -10.87
CA HIS A 37 -15.71 -7.40 -11.19
C HIS A 37 -16.19 -7.60 -12.63
N SER A 38 -16.94 -6.63 -13.18
CA SER A 38 -17.59 -6.76 -14.50
C SER A 38 -16.60 -6.64 -15.67
N ASN A 39 -15.57 -5.82 -15.54
CA ASN A 39 -14.63 -5.50 -16.63
C ASN A 39 -13.16 -5.74 -16.27
N GLY A 40 -12.84 -5.99 -15.00
CA GLY A 40 -11.48 -6.20 -14.52
C GLY A 40 -10.66 -4.93 -14.30
N ASP A 41 -11.26 -3.75 -14.41
CA ASP A 41 -10.56 -2.48 -14.27
C ASP A 41 -10.19 -2.21 -12.80
N VAL A 42 -8.97 -1.70 -12.58
CA VAL A 42 -8.54 -1.24 -11.26
C VAL A 42 -9.12 0.14 -10.98
N VAL A 43 -10.04 0.21 -10.02
CA VAL A 43 -10.68 1.47 -9.59
C VAL A 43 -9.79 2.21 -8.59
N HIS A 44 -9.13 1.47 -7.72
CA HIS A 44 -8.24 2.02 -6.71
C HIS A 44 -7.13 1.04 -6.35
N GLN A 45 -5.96 1.57 -6.02
CA GLN A 45 -4.82 0.79 -5.57
C GLN A 45 -4.21 1.45 -4.33
N PHE A 46 -3.87 0.63 -3.35
CA PHE A 46 -3.26 1.04 -2.09
C PHE A 46 -2.03 0.15 -1.81
N PRO A 47 -0.95 0.72 -1.26
CA PRO A 47 0.13 -0.10 -0.72
C PRO A 47 -0.40 -0.97 0.43
N ASN A 48 0.11 -2.21 0.55
CA ASN A 48 -0.27 -3.06 1.67
C ASN A 48 0.22 -2.48 3.00
N GLU A 49 -0.72 -2.03 3.85
CA GLU A 49 -0.41 -1.41 5.15
C GLU A 49 0.48 -2.28 6.05
N GLN A 50 0.31 -3.60 6.02
CA GLN A 50 1.15 -4.51 6.80
C GLN A 50 2.61 -4.45 6.34
N GLN A 51 2.84 -4.40 5.03
CA GLN A 51 4.19 -4.21 4.48
C GLN A 51 4.76 -2.83 4.80
N LEU A 52 3.93 -1.78 4.75
CA LEU A 52 4.37 -0.43 5.15
C LEU A 52 4.83 -0.39 6.60
N ARG A 53 4.08 -1.02 7.52
CA ARG A 53 4.45 -1.11 8.94
C ARG A 53 5.75 -1.90 9.15
N ILE A 54 5.90 -3.05 8.48
CA ILE A 54 7.13 -3.86 8.56
C ILE A 54 8.33 -3.06 8.03
N ARG A 55 8.19 -2.37 6.89
CA ARG A 55 9.25 -1.52 6.32
C ARG A 55 9.62 -0.37 7.27
N ALA A 56 8.63 0.28 7.88
CA ALA A 56 8.88 1.38 8.83
C ALA A 56 9.64 0.88 10.07
N TYR A 57 9.27 -0.28 10.61
CA TYR A 57 9.95 -0.91 11.74
C TYR A 57 11.44 -1.16 11.45
N TRP A 58 11.75 -1.78 10.32
CA TRP A 58 13.16 -2.08 9.97
C TRP A 58 13.98 -0.82 9.72
N ARG A 59 13.41 0.21 9.09
CA ARG A 59 14.09 1.51 8.94
C ARG A 59 14.47 2.12 10.27
N GLU A 60 13.59 2.01 11.26
CA GLU A 60 13.82 2.57 12.60
C GLU A 60 14.90 1.78 13.35
N GLN A 61 14.91 0.44 13.22
CA GLN A 61 15.98 -0.41 13.74
C GLN A 61 17.35 -0.05 13.13
N ASP A 62 17.41 0.12 11.80
CA ASP A 62 18.64 0.52 11.10
C ASP A 62 19.11 1.91 11.54
N ARG A 63 18.17 2.84 11.75
CA ARG A 63 18.47 4.19 12.25
C ARG A 63 19.09 4.13 13.64
N GLN A 64 18.51 3.33 14.54
CA GLN A 64 19.05 3.15 15.89
C GLN A 64 20.44 2.52 15.85
N ALA A 65 20.63 1.47 15.06
CA ALA A 65 21.93 0.82 14.91
C ALA A 65 23.02 1.77 14.37
N LYS A 66 22.67 2.70 13.48
CA LYS A 66 23.59 3.76 13.02
C LYS A 66 23.97 4.72 14.13
N MET A 67 22.99 5.18 14.92
CA MET A 67 23.24 6.06 16.06
C MET A 67 24.15 5.39 17.10
N ASP A 68 23.91 4.12 17.40
CA ASP A 68 24.73 3.36 18.36
C ASP A 68 26.18 3.20 17.88
N ARG A 69 26.39 2.99 16.57
CA ARG A 69 27.74 2.96 15.98
C ARG A 69 28.42 4.32 16.06
N GLN A 70 27.69 5.41 15.80
CA GLN A 70 28.23 6.77 15.88
C GLN A 70 28.65 7.11 17.32
N ALA A 71 27.79 6.84 18.30
CA ALA A 71 28.08 7.07 19.71
C ALA A 71 29.32 6.28 20.18
N LYS A 72 29.46 5.01 19.75
CA LYS A 72 30.67 4.21 20.04
C LYS A 72 31.92 4.77 19.37
N SER A 73 31.81 5.33 18.17
CA SER A 73 32.94 5.93 17.48
C SER A 73 33.41 7.20 18.20
N ASP A 74 32.47 8.04 18.65
CA ASP A 74 32.80 9.30 19.33
C ASP A 74 33.46 9.05 20.70
N ASP A 75 33.03 8.01 21.42
CA ASP A 75 33.59 7.59 22.72
C ASP A 75 35.03 7.04 22.62
N ILE A 76 35.44 6.53 21.45
CA ILE A 76 36.82 6.05 21.19
C ILE A 76 37.78 7.21 20.86
N VAL A 77 37.25 8.34 20.37
CA VAL A 77 38.06 9.48 19.90
C VAL A 77 38.22 10.57 20.98
N ALA A 78 37.41 10.54 22.05
CA ALA A 78 37.48 11.45 23.20
C ALA A 78 38.57 11.04 24.22
#